data_AF-A0A534I183-F1
#
_entry.id   AF-A0A534I183-F1
#
_cell.length_a   1.000
_cell.length_b   1.000
_cell.length_c   1.000
_cell.angle_alpha   90.00
_cell.angle_beta   90.00
_cell.angle_gamma   90.00
#
_symmetry.space_group_name_H-M   'P 1'
#
loop_
_entity.id
_entity.type
_entity.pdbx_description
1 polymer ?
#
loop_
_entity_poly.entity_id
_entity_poly.type
_entity_poly.pdbx_seq_one_letter_code
_entity_poly.pdbx_strand_id
1 'polypeptide(L)'
;MNNTQSAGSPDLLQDLRNALRQFAAERDWDQFHSPKNLAIALSVEAAELLEHFQWLPDAEAAAIPPEKRAKVREELADVLLYLIRLADKLDVDLAVAAAEKLKINATRYPVHKSRGSSKKYTEF
;
A
#
# COMPACT_ATOMS: atom_id res chain seq x y z
N MET A 1 -20.12 -35.26 -9.13
CA MET A 1 -20.66 -33.89 -9.29
C MET A 1 -20.65 -33.23 -7.93
N ASN A 2 -19.89 -32.15 -7.78
CA ASN A 2 -20.12 -31.00 -6.90
C ASN A 2 -18.92 -30.07 -7.06
N ASN A 3 -18.94 -29.35 -8.17
CA ASN A 3 -18.03 -28.24 -8.44
C ASN A 3 -18.62 -27.02 -7.73
N THR A 4 -18.31 -26.88 -6.44
CA THR A 4 -18.67 -25.67 -5.71
C THR A 4 -17.67 -24.60 -6.13
N GLN A 5 -17.98 -23.91 -7.23
CA GLN A 5 -17.44 -22.60 -7.50
C GLN A 5 -17.80 -21.72 -6.30
N SER A 6 -16.83 -21.50 -5.41
CA SER A 6 -16.85 -20.32 -4.56
C SER A 6 -16.81 -19.14 -5.53
N ALA A 7 -17.96 -18.48 -5.73
CA ALA A 7 -17.97 -17.13 -6.25
C ALA A 7 -17.18 -16.30 -5.23
N GLY A 8 -15.87 -16.18 -5.48
CA GLY A 8 -14.91 -15.59 -4.57
C GLY A 8 -15.34 -14.16 -4.29
N SER A 9 -15.23 -13.75 -3.02
CA SER A 9 -15.30 -12.35 -2.65
C SER A 9 -14.43 -11.53 -3.61
N PRO A 10 -14.89 -10.36 -4.10
CA PRO A 10 -14.11 -9.55 -5.02
C PRO A 10 -12.74 -9.27 -4.40
N ASP A 11 -11.67 -9.63 -5.12
CA ASP A 11 -10.32 -9.28 -4.73
C ASP A 11 -10.11 -7.80 -5.09
N LEU A 12 -10.39 -6.94 -4.10
CA LEU A 12 -10.35 -5.48 -4.25
C LEU A 12 -9.03 -4.97 -4.84
N LEU A 13 -7.89 -5.63 -4.56
CA LEU A 13 -6.60 -5.23 -5.13
C LEU A 13 -6.50 -5.60 -6.60
N GLN A 14 -7.06 -6.74 -7.00
CA GLN A 14 -7.15 -7.11 -8.42
C GLN A 14 -8.12 -6.22 -9.18
N ASP A 15 -9.24 -5.82 -8.58
CA ASP A 15 -10.21 -4.91 -9.19
C ASP A 15 -9.57 -3.53 -9.44
N LEU A 16 -8.87 -2.97 -8.45
CA LEU A 16 -8.12 -1.73 -8.59
C LEU A 16 -7.01 -1.85 -9.64
N ARG A 17 -6.26 -2.96 -9.65
CA ARG A 17 -5.24 -3.24 -10.67
C ARG A 17 -5.83 -3.23 -12.08
N ASN A 18 -6.97 -3.88 -12.28
CA ASN A 18 -7.63 -3.96 -13.58
C ASN A 18 -8.16 -2.58 -14.00
N ALA A 19 -8.74 -1.80 -13.08
CA ALA A 19 -9.15 -0.43 -13.33
C ALA A 19 -7.95 0.47 -13.72
N LEU A 20 -6.81 0.33 -13.04
CA LEU A 20 -5.58 1.07 -13.37
C LEU A 20 -5.01 0.70 -14.74
N ARG A 21 -5.04 -0.59 -15.12
CA ARG A 21 -4.68 -1.03 -16.47
C ARG A 21 -5.54 -0.36 -17.53
N GLN A 22 -6.86 -0.37 -17.33
CA GLN A 22 -7.81 0.26 -18.24
C GLN A 22 -7.57 1.78 -18.34
N PHE A 23 -7.45 2.46 -17.19
CA PHE A 23 -7.20 3.90 -17.12
C PHE A 23 -5.91 4.30 -17.87
N ALA A 24 -4.84 3.53 -17.70
CA ALA A 24 -3.57 3.74 -18.37
C ALA A 24 -3.65 3.47 -19.88
N ALA A 25 -4.32 2.39 -20.28
CA ALA A 25 -4.48 2.02 -21.68
C ALA A 25 -5.29 3.07 -22.47
N GLU A 26 -6.37 3.59 -21.89
CA GLU A 26 -7.19 4.66 -22.49
C GLU A 26 -6.41 5.94 -22.77
N ARG A 27 -5.29 6.16 -22.07
CA ARG A 27 -4.44 7.34 -22.19
C ARG A 27 -3.12 7.07 -22.88
N ASP A 28 -2.90 5.84 -23.35
CA ASP A 28 -1.61 5.36 -23.87
C ASP A 28 -0.45 5.60 -22.89
N TRP A 29 -0.72 5.55 -21.58
CA TRP A 29 0.28 5.84 -20.53
C TRP A 29 1.16 4.65 -20.17
N ASP A 30 0.86 3.48 -20.71
CA ASP A 30 1.62 2.27 -20.41
C ASP A 30 3.10 2.35 -20.84
N GLN A 31 3.42 3.22 -21.80
CA GLN A 31 4.78 3.56 -22.21
C GLN A 31 5.59 4.30 -21.12
N PHE A 32 4.91 5.01 -20.20
CA PHE A 32 5.55 5.75 -19.10
C PHE A 32 5.65 4.91 -17.82
N HIS A 33 4.87 3.84 -17.72
CA HIS A 33 4.77 2.97 -16.55
C HIS A 33 5.89 1.92 -16.46
N SER A 34 7.15 2.31 -16.67
CA SER A 34 8.27 1.42 -16.35
C SER A 34 8.36 1.19 -14.82
N PRO A 35 8.86 0.04 -14.33
CA PRO A 35 9.01 -0.19 -12.89
C PRO A 35 9.82 0.90 -12.18
N LYS A 36 10.86 1.44 -12.84
CA LYS A 36 11.64 2.56 -12.32
C LYS A 36 10.77 3.81 -12.13
N ASN A 37 10.00 4.19 -13.14
CA ASN A 37 9.18 5.40 -13.08
C ASN A 37 8.08 5.28 -12.03
N LEU A 38 7.44 4.10 -11.94
CA LEU A 38 6.41 3.83 -10.94
C LEU A 38 6.98 3.85 -9.51
N ALA A 39 8.19 3.32 -9.30
CA ALA A 39 8.86 3.40 -8.00
C ALA A 39 9.22 4.84 -7.61
N ILE A 40 9.62 5.67 -8.58
CA ILE A 40 9.84 7.11 -8.37
C ILE A 40 8.52 7.79 -7.99
N ALA A 41 7.45 7.60 -8.76
CA ALA A 41 6.15 8.19 -8.49
C ALA A 41 5.63 7.78 -7.09
N LEU A 42 5.69 6.48 -6.75
CA LEU A 42 5.36 5.99 -5.41
C LEU A 42 6.13 6.73 -4.30
N SER A 43 7.42 7.00 -4.51
CA SER A 43 8.23 7.71 -3.53
C SER A 43 7.86 9.19 -3.42
N VAL A 44 7.39 9.81 -4.52
CA VAL A 44 6.90 11.20 -4.51
C VAL A 44 5.60 11.26 -3.72
N GLU A 45 4.60 10.42 -4.01
CA GLU A 45 3.32 10.45 -3.27
C GLU A 45 3.50 10.10 -1.79
N ALA A 46 4.46 9.23 -1.45
CA ALA A 46 4.81 8.97 -0.06
C ALA A 46 5.40 10.20 0.65
N ALA A 47 6.12 11.05 -0.08
CA ALA A 47 6.62 12.33 0.43
C ALA A 47 5.49 13.36 0.54
N GLU A 48 4.59 13.44 -0.43
CA GLU A 48 3.39 14.32 -0.36
C GLU A 48 2.51 13.95 0.84
N LEU A 49 2.30 12.65 1.09
CA LEU A 49 1.66 12.16 2.31
C LEU A 49 2.38 12.66 3.58
N LEU A 50 3.72 12.57 3.61
CA LEU A 50 4.53 12.99 4.75
C LEU A 50 4.42 14.50 5.03
N GLU A 51 4.26 15.34 4.00
CA GLU A 51 4.15 16.80 4.15
C GLU A 51 3.00 17.23 5.06
N HIS A 52 1.94 16.42 5.16
CA HIS A 52 0.82 16.68 6.06
C HIS A 52 1.18 16.55 7.55
N PHE A 53 2.28 15.85 7.88
CA PHE A 53 2.68 15.53 9.25
C PHE A 53 4.00 16.17 9.67
N GLN A 54 4.89 16.51 8.74
CA GLN A 54 6.31 16.83 8.99
C GLN A 54 6.59 17.90 10.06
N TRP A 55 5.67 18.85 10.29
CA TRP A 55 5.84 19.94 11.27
C TRP A 55 4.88 19.86 12.46
N LEU A 56 4.10 18.77 12.57
CA LEU A 56 3.12 18.61 13.64
C LEU A 56 3.74 17.92 14.86
N PRO A 57 3.47 18.42 16.08
CA PRO A 57 3.65 17.63 17.30
C PRO A 57 2.79 16.36 17.27
N ASP A 58 3.24 15.28 17.92
CA ASP A 58 2.56 13.97 17.92
C ASP A 58 1.06 14.06 18.27
N ALA A 59 0.69 14.88 19.24
CA ALA A 59 -0.70 15.06 19.67
C ALA A 59 -1.58 15.68 18.56
N GLU A 60 -1.02 16.58 17.76
CA GLU A 60 -1.72 17.22 16.64
C GLU A 60 -1.74 16.32 15.41
N ALA A 61 -0.65 15.57 15.15
CA ALA A 61 -0.59 14.56 14.11
C ALA A 61 -1.64 13.43 14.31
N ALA A 62 -1.97 13.11 15.57
CA ALA A 62 -3.03 12.17 15.91
C ALA A 62 -4.46 12.74 15.74
N ALA A 63 -4.59 14.06 15.64
CA ALA A 63 -5.87 14.78 15.65
C ALA A 63 -6.02 15.72 14.44
N ILE A 64 -5.61 15.25 13.25
CA ILE A 64 -5.69 16.05 12.02
C ILE A 64 -7.14 16.50 11.75
N PRO A 65 -7.35 17.80 11.50
CA PRO A 65 -8.69 18.35 11.31
C PRO A 65 -9.33 17.88 9.98
N PRO A 66 -10.66 17.85 9.87
CA PRO A 66 -11.38 17.24 8.74
C PRO A 66 -10.93 17.71 7.35
N GLU A 67 -10.61 18.98 7.20
CA GLU A 67 -10.15 19.58 5.95
C GLU A 67 -8.78 19.04 5.49
N LYS A 68 -7.88 18.73 6.43
CA LYS A 68 -6.59 18.11 6.13
C LYS A 68 -6.73 16.60 5.93
N ARG A 69 -7.70 15.94 6.58
CA ARG A 69 -7.97 14.51 6.39
C ARG A 69 -8.39 14.15 4.96
N ALA A 70 -9.04 15.07 4.24
CA ALA A 70 -9.38 14.86 2.84
C ALA A 70 -8.13 14.70 1.98
N LYS A 71 -7.15 15.60 2.12
CA LYS A 71 -5.87 15.53 1.40
C LYS A 71 -5.05 14.31 1.77
N VAL A 72 -4.91 14.02 3.08
CA VAL A 72 -4.24 12.79 3.55
C VAL A 72 -4.87 11.53 2.95
N ARG A 73 -6.20 11.51 2.75
CA ARG A 73 -6.88 10.39 2.10
C ARG A 73 -6.52 10.26 0.62
N GLU A 74 -6.36 11.37 -0.09
CA GLU A 74 -5.93 11.39 -1.50
C GLU A 74 -4.50 10.84 -1.61
N GLU A 75 -3.55 11.37 -0.82
CA GLU A 75 -2.16 10.89 -0.84
C GLU A 75 -2.02 9.41 -0.46
N LEU A 76 -2.81 8.93 0.52
CA LEU A 76 -2.87 7.51 0.86
C LEU A 76 -3.37 6.66 -0.32
N ALA A 77 -4.33 7.17 -1.09
CA ALA A 77 -4.84 6.49 -2.26
C ALA A 77 -3.80 6.48 -3.38
N ASP A 78 -3.09 7.58 -3.62
CA ASP A 78 -2.06 7.65 -4.66
C ASP A 78 -0.88 6.72 -4.37
N VAL A 79 -0.40 6.68 -3.12
CA VAL A 79 0.59 5.69 -2.66
C VAL A 79 0.11 4.25 -2.95
N LEU A 80 -1.16 3.94 -2.62
CA LEU A 80 -1.72 2.61 -2.87
C LEU A 80 -1.79 2.29 -4.37
N LEU A 81 -2.27 3.22 -5.19
CA LEU A 81 -2.47 3.01 -6.62
C LEU A 81 -1.14 2.82 -7.35
N TYR A 82 -0.10 3.59 -7.04
CA TYR A 82 1.23 3.36 -7.60
C TYR A 82 1.85 2.06 -7.13
N LEU A 83 1.65 1.66 -5.87
CA LEU A 83 2.13 0.35 -5.39
C LEU A 83 1.45 -0.80 -6.13
N ILE A 84 0.13 -0.73 -6.34
CA ILE A 84 -0.62 -1.72 -7.12
C ILE A 84 -0.11 -1.75 -8.57
N ARG A 85 0.08 -0.59 -9.20
CA ARG A 85 0.56 -0.51 -10.60
C ARG A 85 1.99 -1.04 -10.73
N LEU A 86 2.85 -0.77 -9.75
CA LEU A 86 4.21 -1.29 -9.71
C LEU A 86 4.22 -2.81 -9.55
N ALA A 87 3.42 -3.35 -8.62
CA ALA A 87 3.27 -4.79 -8.44
C ALA A 87 2.77 -5.47 -9.72
N ASP A 88 1.82 -4.85 -10.43
CA ASP A 88 1.32 -5.32 -11.72
C ASP A 88 2.41 -5.43 -12.79
N LYS A 89 3.24 -4.38 -12.95
CA LYS A 89 4.34 -4.38 -13.91
C LYS A 89 5.47 -5.34 -13.54
N LEU A 90 5.54 -5.79 -12.29
CA LEU A 90 6.52 -6.75 -11.79
C LEU A 90 5.98 -8.18 -11.66
N ASP A 91 4.73 -8.42 -12.08
CA ASP A 91 4.04 -9.71 -11.93
C ASP A 91 4.00 -10.22 -10.48
N VAL A 92 3.74 -9.31 -9.54
CA VAL A 92 3.63 -9.62 -8.11
C VAL A 92 2.18 -9.61 -7.68
N ASP A 93 1.71 -10.73 -7.11
CA ASP A 93 0.46 -10.76 -6.35
C ASP A 93 0.65 -10.02 -5.02
N LEU A 94 0.22 -8.77 -4.96
CA LEU A 94 0.41 -7.89 -3.82
C LEU A 94 -0.31 -8.39 -2.56
N ALA A 95 -1.49 -9.01 -2.71
CA ALA A 95 -2.27 -9.53 -1.59
C ALA A 95 -1.54 -10.72 -0.94
N VAL A 96 -1.08 -11.66 -1.77
CA VAL A 96 -0.30 -12.82 -1.32
C VAL A 96 1.02 -12.37 -0.68
N ALA A 97 1.76 -11.47 -1.33
CA ALA A 97 3.02 -10.95 -0.81
C ALA A 97 2.85 -10.27 0.56
N ALA A 98 1.78 -9.48 0.74
CA ALA A 98 1.46 -8.86 2.02
C ALA A 98 1.12 -9.90 3.11
N ALA A 99 0.32 -10.92 2.78
CA ALA A 99 -0.05 -11.99 3.71
C ALA A 99 1.16 -12.83 4.15
N GLU A 100 2.07 -13.15 3.24
CA GLU A 100 3.32 -13.84 3.55
C GLU A 100 4.22 -12.97 4.44
N LYS A 101 4.32 -11.67 4.13
CA LYS A 101 5.12 -10.75 4.92
C LYS A 101 4.62 -10.64 6.37
N LEU A 102 3.30 -10.66 6.59
CA LEU A 102 2.73 -10.67 7.94
C LEU A 102 3.13 -11.91 8.73
N LYS A 103 3.15 -13.10 8.11
CA LYS A 103 3.62 -14.34 8.74
C LYS A 103 5.10 -14.22 9.14
N ILE A 104 5.94 -13.70 8.24
CA ILE A 104 7.37 -13.47 8.52
C ILE A 104 7.54 -12.48 9.69
N ASN A 105 6.77 -11.39 9.70
CA ASN A 105 6.83 -10.39 10.76
C ASN A 105 6.39 -10.98 12.11
N ALA A 106 5.35 -11.81 12.15
CA ALA A 106 4.91 -12.49 13.38
C ALA A 106 6.00 -13.40 13.96
N THR A 107 6.78 -14.08 13.12
CA THR A 107 7.95 -14.88 13.54
C THR A 107 9.08 -14.01 14.08
N ARG A 108 9.35 -12.84 13.47
CA ARG A 108 10.39 -11.89 13.93
C ARG A 108 10.00 -11.18 15.22
N TYR A 109 8.72 -10.89 15.41
CA TYR A 109 8.20 -10.10 16.53
C TYR A 109 7.18 -10.92 17.35
N PRO A 110 7.61 -11.97 18.07
CA PRO A 110 6.70 -12.79 18.86
C PRO A 110 6.11 -11.97 20.01
N VAL A 111 4.82 -12.17 20.29
CA VAL A 111 4.04 -11.36 21.25
C VAL A 111 4.73 -11.23 22.61
N HIS A 112 5.28 -12.32 23.14
CA HIS A 112 5.91 -12.34 24.46
C HIS A 112 7.21 -11.51 24.55
N LYS A 113 7.85 -11.18 23.42
CA LYS A 113 9.05 -10.33 23.38
C LYS A 113 8.77 -8.91 22.91
N SER A 114 7.70 -8.72 22.13
CA SER A 114 7.46 -7.46 21.42
C SER A 114 6.29 -6.63 21.98
N ARG A 115 5.46 -7.18 22.87
CA ARG A 115 4.34 -6.42 23.45
C ARG A 115 4.82 -5.21 24.24
N GLY A 116 4.41 -4.01 23.82
CA GLY A 116 4.78 -2.74 24.46
C GLY A 116 6.24 -2.31 24.23
N SER A 117 6.96 -2.96 23.30
CA SER A 117 8.36 -2.67 23.01
C SER A 117 8.52 -2.33 21.53
N SER A 118 9.19 -1.21 21.24
CA SER A 118 9.58 -0.80 19.89
C SER A 118 10.98 -1.29 19.49
N LYS A 119 11.65 -2.05 20.35
CA LYS A 119 12.98 -2.59 20.06
C LYS A 119 12.96 -3.43 18.79
N LYS A 120 14.05 -3.38 18.03
CA LYS A 120 14.19 -4.22 16.84
C LYS A 120 14.25 -5.69 17.27
N TYR A 121 13.82 -6.62 16.40
CA TYR A 121 13.86 -8.05 16.71
C TYR A 121 15.24 -8.63 17.02
N THR A 122 16.29 -7.88 16.70
CA THR A 122 17.68 -8.17 17.02
C THR A 122 18.12 -7.66 18.39
N GLU A 123 17.25 -6.98 19.14
CA GLU A 123 17.57 -6.20 20.35
C GLU A 123 16.68 -6.56 21.56
N PHE A 124 15.81 -7.58 21.45
CA PHE A 124 14.99 -8.10 22.55
C PHE A 124 15.79 -8.97 23.52
#